data_AF-A0A9X3A6U2-F1
#
_entry.id   AF-A0A9X3A6U2-F1
#
_cell.length_a   1.000
_cell.length_b   1.000
_cell.length_c   1.000
_cell.angle_alpha   90.00
_cell.angle_beta   90.00
_cell.angle_gamma   90.00
#
_symmetry.space_group_name_H-M   'P 1'
#
loop_
_entity.id
_entity.type
_entity.pdbx_description
1 polymer ?
#
loop_
_entity_poly.entity_id
_entity_poly.type
_entity_poly.pdbx_seq_one_letter_code
_entity_poly.pdbx_strand_id
1 'polypeptide(L)'
;MNDKDQAWTVRLEKMFPTIEQWGARIRSANVTVPAPDSSLARDDRFYPAMPASQLAYGALATAVEHPDFFRVAFQGTQTLYPTAYFTVLRSALMGGAQAVWVLKPPRVARLENALRLARDDIKQRSALLSDDVPTALGFAEQIATARQALRQELGDVQAAAATLELDPVQVRDWRLNMTNVIKSVAGMIRGEDGEDPALETGSGLPAGFRGPDGLYR
;
A
#
# COMPACT_ATOMS: atom_id res chain seq x y z
N MET A 1 -27.07 -8.70 -23.26
CA MET A 1 -25.74 -8.68 -22.64
C MET A 1 -24.83 -9.50 -23.54
N ASN A 2 -23.68 -8.97 -23.98
CA ASN A 2 -22.77 -9.68 -24.90
C ASN A 2 -22.07 -10.83 -24.14
N ASP A 3 -21.70 -11.93 -24.81
CA ASP A 3 -20.90 -13.03 -24.25
C ASP A 3 -19.68 -12.56 -23.44
N LYS A 4 -19.03 -11.47 -23.86
CA LYS A 4 -17.92 -10.84 -23.11
C LYS A 4 -18.37 -10.27 -21.77
N ASP A 5 -19.53 -9.63 -21.72
CA ASP A 5 -20.09 -9.07 -20.49
C ASP A 5 -20.48 -10.20 -19.53
N GLN A 6 -21.06 -11.28 -20.07
CA GLN A 6 -21.40 -12.49 -19.31
C GLN A 6 -20.14 -13.12 -18.67
N ALA A 7 -19.07 -13.26 -19.45
CA ALA A 7 -17.80 -13.80 -18.96
C ALA A 7 -17.17 -12.92 -17.87
N TRP A 8 -17.28 -11.59 -17.99
CA TRP A 8 -16.81 -10.66 -16.96
C TRP A 8 -17.61 -10.77 -15.67
N THR A 9 -18.94 -10.82 -15.75
CA THR A 9 -19.80 -10.99 -14.57
C THR A 9 -19.49 -12.29 -13.84
N VAL A 10 -19.33 -13.41 -14.56
CA VAL A 10 -18.96 -14.70 -13.97
C VAL A 10 -17.61 -14.65 -13.24
N ARG A 11 -16.63 -13.90 -13.76
CA ARG A 11 -15.34 -13.72 -13.07
C ARG A 11 -15.50 -12.93 -11.77
N LEU A 12 -16.27 -11.84 -11.81
CA LEU A 12 -16.53 -11.01 -10.63
C LEU A 12 -17.27 -11.79 -9.54
N GLU A 13 -18.30 -12.55 -9.91
CA GLU A 13 -19.07 -13.40 -8.99
C GLU A 13 -18.21 -14.45 -8.29
N LYS A 14 -17.17 -14.97 -8.96
CA LYS A 14 -16.21 -15.90 -8.34
C LYS A 14 -15.26 -15.21 -7.36
N MET A 15 -14.93 -13.94 -7.58
CA MET A 15 -14.00 -13.18 -6.74
C MET A 15 -14.66 -12.62 -5.48
N PHE A 16 -15.94 -12.23 -5.57
CA PHE A 16 -16.65 -11.56 -4.48
C PHE A 16 -16.71 -12.34 -3.15
N PRO A 17 -16.94 -13.67 -3.13
CA PRO A 17 -16.89 -14.42 -1.88
C PRO A 17 -15.51 -14.36 -1.20
N THR A 18 -14.43 -14.38 -1.98
CA THR A 18 -13.06 -14.27 -1.45
C THR A 18 -12.80 -12.89 -0.85
N ILE A 19 -13.24 -11.83 -1.55
CA ILE A 19 -13.14 -10.44 -1.07
C ILE A 19 -13.91 -10.26 0.25
N GLU A 20 -15.12 -10.80 0.32
CA GLU A 20 -15.95 -10.77 1.53
C GLU A 20 -15.26 -11.49 2.70
N GLN A 21 -14.67 -12.67 2.46
CA GLN A 21 -13.92 -13.40 3.48
C GLN A 21 -12.70 -12.61 3.99
N TRP A 22 -11.96 -11.94 3.10
CA TRP A 22 -10.87 -11.06 3.51
C TRP A 22 -11.39 -9.88 4.34
N GLY A 23 -12.49 -9.25 3.92
CA GLY A 23 -13.13 -8.17 4.66
C GLY A 23 -13.55 -8.58 6.08
N ALA A 24 -14.12 -9.78 6.21
CA ALA A 24 -14.49 -10.33 7.51
C ALA A 24 -13.27 -10.54 8.43
N ARG A 25 -12.12 -10.96 7.87
CA ARG A 25 -10.88 -11.11 8.63
C ARG A 25 -10.35 -9.75 9.11
N ILE A 26 -10.25 -8.76 8.21
CA ILE A 26 -9.74 -7.43 8.57
C ILE A 26 -10.59 -6.77 9.66
N ARG A 27 -11.92 -6.92 9.61
CA ARG A 27 -12.81 -6.36 10.65
C ARG A 27 -12.77 -7.09 12.00
N SER A 28 -12.08 -8.22 12.10
CA SER A 28 -11.98 -8.95 13.37
C SER A 28 -10.95 -8.35 14.32
N ALA A 29 -11.29 -8.24 15.60
CA ALA A 29 -10.54 -7.47 16.60
C ALA A 29 -9.10 -7.94 16.87
N ASN A 30 -8.73 -9.17 16.46
CA ASN A 30 -7.46 -9.80 16.80
C ASN A 30 -6.37 -9.71 15.71
N VAL A 31 -6.64 -9.08 14.56
CA VAL A 31 -5.67 -9.04 13.43
C VAL A 31 -4.55 -8.03 13.66
N THR A 32 -4.74 -7.07 14.56
CA THR A 32 -3.83 -5.92 14.74
C THR A 32 -2.66 -6.16 15.68
N VAL A 33 -2.69 -7.23 16.49
CA VAL A 33 -1.65 -7.52 17.49
C VAL A 33 -0.88 -8.77 17.09
N PRO A 34 0.43 -8.67 16.78
CA PRO A 34 1.24 -9.85 16.51
C PRO A 34 1.34 -10.77 17.73
N ALA A 35 1.55 -12.07 17.51
CA ALA A 35 1.83 -13.00 18.59
C ALA A 35 3.08 -12.55 19.40
N PRO A 36 3.06 -12.54 20.75
CA PRO A 36 4.09 -11.88 21.57
C PRO A 36 5.54 -12.35 21.34
N ASP A 37 5.72 -13.60 20.94
CA ASP A 37 7.00 -14.27 20.69
C ASP A 37 7.44 -14.22 19.22
N SER A 38 6.58 -13.71 18.32
CA SER A 38 6.85 -13.63 16.89
C SER A 38 7.99 -12.67 16.52
N SER A 39 8.57 -12.89 15.34
CA SER A 39 9.57 -11.99 14.75
C SER A 39 9.01 -10.57 14.59
N LEU A 40 7.75 -10.44 14.17
CA LEU A 40 7.08 -9.15 13.97
C LEU A 40 6.83 -8.40 15.29
N ALA A 41 6.48 -9.09 16.38
CA ALA A 41 6.38 -8.45 17.71
C ALA A 41 7.72 -7.91 18.21
N ARG A 42 8.85 -8.50 17.80
CA ARG A 42 10.19 -7.96 18.07
C ARG A 42 10.51 -6.75 17.20
N ASP A 43 9.94 -6.66 16.01
CA ASP A 43 10.10 -5.50 15.12
C ASP A 43 9.30 -4.30 15.61
N ASP A 44 8.12 -4.51 16.18
CA ASP A 44 7.31 -3.43 16.77
C ASP A 44 8.04 -2.71 17.91
N ARG A 45 8.87 -3.44 18.67
CA ARG A 45 9.71 -2.86 19.72
C ARG A 45 10.87 -2.01 19.19
N PHE A 46 11.24 -2.17 17.93
CA PHE A 46 12.35 -1.44 17.34
C PHE A 46 12.00 0.04 17.11
N TYR A 47 10.79 0.32 16.63
CA TYR A 47 10.28 1.68 16.47
C TYR A 47 8.81 1.77 16.93
N PRO A 48 8.56 1.93 18.25
CA PRO A 48 7.21 1.86 18.81
C PRO A 48 6.26 2.97 18.39
N ALA A 49 6.79 4.12 17.94
CA ALA A 49 5.98 5.25 17.49
C ALA A 49 5.20 4.92 16.19
N MET A 50 5.74 4.02 15.36
CA MET A 50 5.04 3.51 14.18
C MET A 50 5.40 2.04 13.95
N PRO A 51 4.76 1.12 14.70
CA PRO A 51 5.09 -0.30 14.69
C PRO A 51 4.96 -0.90 13.29
N ALA A 52 5.88 -1.80 12.92
CA ALA A 52 5.89 -2.46 11.61
C ALA A 52 4.60 -3.26 11.36
N SER A 53 4.04 -3.87 12.40
CA SER A 53 2.75 -4.57 12.33
C SER A 53 1.59 -3.64 11.97
N GLN A 54 1.54 -2.45 12.54
CA GLN A 54 0.49 -1.46 12.27
C GLN A 54 0.62 -0.88 10.87
N LEU A 55 1.84 -0.61 10.41
CA LEU A 55 2.11 -0.20 9.03
C LEU A 55 1.67 -1.25 8.01
N ALA A 56 2.00 -2.52 8.27
CA ALA A 56 1.57 -3.62 7.42
C ALA A 56 0.05 -3.80 7.47
N TYR A 57 -0.56 -3.68 8.65
CA TYR A 57 -2.00 -3.80 8.83
C TYR A 57 -2.76 -2.70 8.09
N GLY A 58 -2.36 -1.43 8.18
CA GLY A 58 -3.00 -0.34 7.45
C GLY A 58 -2.94 -0.55 5.93
N ALA A 59 -1.82 -1.09 5.44
CA ALA A 59 -1.66 -1.48 4.04
C ALA A 59 -2.57 -2.66 3.66
N LEU A 60 -2.71 -3.68 4.52
CA LEU A 60 -3.63 -4.81 4.33
C LEU A 60 -5.10 -4.36 4.37
N ALA A 61 -5.47 -3.47 5.29
CA ALA A 61 -6.81 -2.90 5.36
C ALA A 61 -7.14 -2.17 4.06
N THR A 62 -6.23 -1.32 3.57
CA THR A 62 -6.36 -0.69 2.25
C THR A 62 -6.54 -1.73 1.13
N ALA A 63 -5.74 -2.81 1.14
CA ALA A 63 -5.79 -3.88 0.14
C ALA A 63 -7.12 -4.64 0.10
N VAL A 64 -7.88 -4.64 1.20
CA VAL A 64 -9.10 -5.43 1.38
C VAL A 64 -10.37 -4.58 1.36
N GLU A 65 -10.37 -3.44 2.03
CA GLU A 65 -11.53 -2.55 2.11
C GLU A 65 -11.88 -1.95 0.75
N HIS A 66 -10.88 -1.65 -0.09
CA HIS A 66 -11.12 -1.06 -1.40
C HIS A 66 -11.79 -2.04 -2.39
N PRO A 67 -11.35 -3.31 -2.52
CA PRO A 67 -12.10 -4.30 -3.28
C PRO A 67 -13.46 -4.63 -2.68
N ASP A 68 -13.61 -4.61 -1.34
CA ASP A 68 -14.90 -4.84 -0.67
C ASP A 68 -15.88 -3.70 -0.97
N PHE A 69 -15.41 -2.45 -0.98
CA PHE A 69 -16.18 -1.30 -1.43
C PHE A 69 -16.60 -1.45 -2.89
N PHE A 70 -15.68 -1.81 -3.80
CA PHE A 70 -16.01 -2.08 -5.19
C PHE A 70 -17.10 -3.16 -5.32
N ARG A 71 -16.97 -4.27 -4.59
CA ARG A 71 -17.97 -5.35 -4.56
C ARG A 71 -19.34 -4.83 -4.14
N VAL A 72 -19.43 -4.16 -2.98
CA VAL A 72 -20.70 -3.66 -2.44
C VAL A 72 -21.33 -2.63 -3.37
N ALA A 73 -20.55 -1.68 -3.88
CA ALA A 73 -21.02 -0.65 -4.80
C ALA A 73 -21.52 -1.26 -6.13
N PHE A 74 -20.77 -2.21 -6.70
CA PHE A 74 -21.15 -2.89 -7.92
C PHE A 74 -22.41 -3.72 -7.74
N GLN A 75 -22.49 -4.54 -6.67
CA GLN A 75 -23.67 -5.36 -6.38
C GLN A 75 -24.92 -4.51 -6.13
N GLY A 76 -24.78 -3.39 -5.41
CA GLY A 76 -25.91 -2.50 -5.09
C GLY A 76 -26.40 -1.64 -6.25
N THR A 77 -25.51 -1.23 -7.16
CA THR A 77 -25.88 -0.31 -8.25
C THR A 77 -26.06 -0.99 -9.60
N GLN A 78 -25.47 -2.18 -9.78
CA GLN A 78 -25.31 -2.84 -11.09
C GLN A 78 -24.73 -1.91 -12.17
N THR A 79 -24.06 -0.83 -11.75
CA THR A 79 -23.54 0.22 -12.61
C THR A 79 -22.02 0.17 -12.62
N LEU A 80 -21.44 0.28 -13.81
CA LEU A 80 -20.00 0.38 -13.97
C LEU A 80 -19.60 1.86 -13.85
N TYR A 81 -18.78 2.19 -12.84
CA TYR A 81 -18.13 3.49 -12.69
C TYR A 81 -16.62 3.31 -12.92
N PRO A 82 -16.15 3.26 -14.19
CA PRO A 82 -14.81 2.77 -14.50
C PRO A 82 -13.69 3.56 -13.81
N THR A 83 -13.81 4.88 -13.77
CA THR A 83 -12.82 5.77 -13.15
C THR A 83 -12.79 5.65 -11.64
N ALA A 84 -13.95 5.57 -10.99
CA ALA A 84 -14.05 5.36 -9.55
C ALA A 84 -13.51 3.99 -9.15
N TYR A 85 -13.89 2.94 -9.89
CA TYR A 85 -13.43 1.57 -9.65
C TYR A 85 -11.93 1.42 -9.90
N PHE A 86 -11.39 2.08 -10.92
CA PHE A 86 -9.94 2.12 -11.15
C PHE A 86 -9.20 2.71 -9.94
N THR A 87 -9.67 3.82 -9.38
CA THR A 87 -9.04 4.45 -8.21
C THR A 87 -8.98 3.49 -7.02
N VAL A 88 -10.10 2.85 -6.67
CA VAL A 88 -10.13 1.97 -5.51
C VAL A 88 -9.31 0.70 -5.73
N LEU A 89 -9.38 0.09 -6.92
CA LEU A 89 -8.60 -1.11 -7.24
C LEU A 89 -7.09 -0.80 -7.33
N ARG A 90 -6.70 0.39 -7.80
CA ARG A 90 -5.32 0.84 -7.78
C ARG A 90 -4.82 1.00 -6.34
N SER A 91 -5.59 1.64 -5.47
CA SER A 91 -5.25 1.76 -4.05
C SER A 91 -5.12 0.39 -3.39
N ALA A 92 -6.00 -0.56 -3.73
CA ALA A 92 -5.93 -1.92 -3.25
C ALA A 92 -4.61 -2.61 -3.63
N LEU A 93 -4.20 -2.50 -4.90
CA LEU A 93 -2.92 -3.02 -5.38
C LEU A 93 -1.74 -2.40 -4.64
N MET A 94 -1.76 -1.09 -4.44
CA MET A 94 -0.71 -0.36 -3.72
C MET A 94 -0.61 -0.82 -2.27
N GLY A 95 -1.75 -0.96 -1.57
CA GLY A 95 -1.81 -1.48 -0.21
C GLY A 95 -1.30 -2.92 -0.10
N GLY A 96 -1.72 -3.79 -1.02
CA GLY A 96 -1.26 -5.19 -1.06
C GLY A 96 0.25 -5.29 -1.29
N ALA A 97 0.78 -4.52 -2.23
CA ALA A 97 2.21 -4.45 -2.48
C ALA A 97 2.97 -3.93 -1.25
N GLN A 98 2.51 -2.83 -0.63
CA GLN A 98 3.14 -2.29 0.57
C GLN A 98 3.15 -3.29 1.73
N ALA A 99 2.04 -4.00 1.96
CA ALA A 99 1.97 -5.02 3.00
C ALA A 99 3.00 -6.14 2.77
N VAL A 100 3.09 -6.68 1.54
CA VAL A 100 4.07 -7.71 1.20
C VAL A 100 5.49 -7.18 1.29
N TRP A 101 5.73 -5.94 0.86
CA TRP A 101 7.04 -5.29 0.91
C TRP A 101 7.56 -5.13 2.34
N VAL A 102 6.68 -4.90 3.31
CA VAL A 102 7.04 -4.92 4.73
C VAL A 102 7.21 -6.36 5.21
N LEU A 103 6.21 -7.22 5.03
CA LEU A 103 6.15 -8.49 5.76
C LEU A 103 7.06 -9.60 5.22
N LYS A 104 7.32 -9.62 3.91
CA LYS A 104 8.00 -10.74 3.25
C LYS A 104 9.54 -10.75 3.39
N PRO A 105 10.25 -9.61 3.30
CA PRO A 105 11.71 -9.61 3.39
C PRO A 105 12.26 -10.10 4.74
N PRO A 106 13.55 -10.45 4.80
CA PRO A 106 14.27 -10.70 6.05
C PRO A 106 14.17 -9.53 7.02
N ARG A 107 14.42 -9.79 8.31
CA ARG A 107 14.16 -8.83 9.40
C ARG A 107 14.80 -7.46 9.19
N VAL A 108 16.08 -7.39 8.81
CA VAL A 108 16.78 -6.12 8.60
C VAL A 108 16.10 -5.28 7.50
N ALA A 109 15.83 -5.90 6.34
CA ALA A 109 15.15 -5.24 5.23
C ALA A 109 13.70 -4.85 5.58
N ARG A 110 13.00 -5.66 6.38
CA ARG A 110 11.66 -5.34 6.89
C ARG A 110 11.66 -4.10 7.78
N LEU A 111 12.63 -3.99 8.71
CA LEU A 111 12.78 -2.81 9.57
C LEU A 111 13.09 -1.57 8.74
N GLU A 112 14.01 -1.67 7.78
CA GLU A 112 14.31 -0.56 6.87
C GLU A 112 13.06 -0.14 6.09
N ASN A 113 12.31 -1.08 5.51
CA ASN A 113 11.08 -0.80 4.77
C ASN A 113 10.03 -0.11 5.66
N ALA A 114 9.88 -0.56 6.92
CA ALA A 114 8.98 0.08 7.88
C ALA A 114 9.41 1.53 8.20
N LEU A 115 10.70 1.80 8.41
CA LEU A 115 11.20 3.17 8.61
C LEU A 115 11.02 4.04 7.36
N ARG A 116 11.18 3.47 6.17
CA ARG A 116 10.92 4.18 4.90
C ARG A 116 9.45 4.59 4.78
N LEU A 117 8.52 3.72 5.18
CA LEU A 117 7.09 4.06 5.25
C LEU A 117 6.82 5.14 6.29
N ALA A 118 7.38 5.02 7.48
CA ALA A 118 7.21 6.03 8.54
C ALA A 118 7.71 7.41 8.11
N ARG A 119 8.88 7.46 7.45
CA ARG A 119 9.41 8.69 6.89
C ARG A 119 8.51 9.24 5.78
N ASP A 120 7.98 8.40 4.90
CA ASP A 120 7.09 8.86 3.83
C ASP A 120 5.81 9.46 4.40
N ASP A 121 5.20 8.82 5.41
CA ASP A 121 4.05 9.34 6.14
C ASP A 121 4.34 10.71 6.78
N ILE A 122 5.46 10.86 7.49
CA ILE A 122 5.90 12.15 8.07
C ILE A 122 6.03 13.21 6.97
N LYS A 123 6.57 12.86 5.80
CA LYS A 123 6.68 13.78 4.67
C LYS A 123 5.30 14.19 4.14
N GLN A 124 4.37 13.24 3.95
CA GLN A 124 3.02 13.56 3.47
C GLN A 124 2.29 14.47 4.47
N ARG A 125 2.35 14.16 5.77
CA ARG A 125 1.80 15.00 6.85
C ARG A 125 2.44 16.39 6.86
N SER A 126 3.76 16.48 6.67
CA SER A 126 4.47 17.76 6.61
C SER A 126 4.03 18.63 5.42
N ALA A 127 3.77 18.01 4.27
CA ALA A 127 3.29 18.71 3.08
C ALA A 127 1.87 19.24 3.25
N LEU A 128 0.98 18.52 3.96
CA LEU A 128 -0.36 19.05 4.28
C LEU A 128 -0.31 20.28 5.19
N LEU A 129 0.79 20.45 5.94
CA LEU A 129 1.02 21.58 6.81
C LEU A 129 1.83 22.69 6.15
N SER A 130 2.21 22.59 4.87
CA SER A 130 3.07 23.59 4.22
C SER A 130 2.33 24.83 3.71
N ASP A 131 1.00 24.82 3.69
CA ASP A 131 0.21 25.86 3.03
C ASP A 131 -0.14 27.05 3.93
N ASP A 132 -0.38 28.21 3.30
CA ASP A 132 -0.84 29.44 3.95
C ASP A 132 -2.29 29.36 4.45
N VAL A 133 -3.07 28.40 3.91
CA VAL A 133 -4.51 28.23 4.15
C VAL A 133 -4.84 27.99 5.63
N PRO A 134 -4.18 27.07 6.36
CA PRO A 134 -4.56 26.82 7.75
C PRO A 134 -4.15 27.98 8.69
N THR A 135 -3.12 28.76 8.33
CA THR A 135 -2.75 30.01 9.04
C THR A 135 -3.82 31.08 8.84
N ALA A 136 -4.32 31.23 7.60
CA ALA A 136 -5.43 32.14 7.28
C ALA A 136 -6.75 31.75 7.99
N LEU A 137 -6.91 30.47 8.33
CA LEU A 137 -8.03 29.93 9.11
C LEU A 137 -7.83 30.05 10.64
N GLY A 138 -6.74 30.67 11.10
CA GLY A 138 -6.48 30.92 12.53
C GLY A 138 -5.79 29.78 13.29
N PHE A 139 -5.25 28.76 12.61
CA PHE A 139 -4.61 27.60 13.25
C PHE A 139 -3.09 27.72 13.42
N ALA A 140 -2.55 28.94 13.45
CA ALA A 140 -1.09 29.19 13.41
C ALA A 140 -0.31 28.45 14.51
N GLU A 141 -0.81 28.44 15.74
CA GLU A 141 -0.17 27.80 16.90
C GLU A 141 -0.22 26.26 16.79
N GLN A 142 -1.37 25.72 16.37
CA GLN A 142 -1.54 24.28 16.17
C GLN A 142 -0.62 23.77 15.06
N ILE A 143 -0.47 24.53 13.97
CA ILE A 143 0.46 24.21 12.88
C ILE A 143 1.90 24.23 13.36
N ALA A 144 2.29 25.25 14.12
CA ALA A 144 3.65 25.35 14.67
C ALA A 144 3.96 24.14 15.57
N THR A 145 3.01 23.76 16.42
CA THR A 145 3.10 22.58 17.29
C THR A 145 3.19 21.30 16.48
N ALA A 146 2.32 21.10 15.49
CA ALA A 146 2.31 19.92 14.64
C ALA A 146 3.60 19.78 13.82
N ARG A 147 4.13 20.90 13.27
CA ARG A 147 5.42 20.91 12.57
C ARG A 147 6.57 20.55 13.52
N GLN A 148 6.54 21.03 14.76
CA GLN A 148 7.55 20.68 15.75
C GLN A 148 7.50 19.18 16.09
N ALA A 149 6.30 18.61 16.27
CA ALA A 149 6.11 17.18 16.48
C ALA A 149 6.64 16.36 15.31
N LEU A 150 6.32 16.72 14.06
CA LEU A 150 6.81 16.01 12.87
C LEU A 150 8.34 16.07 12.72
N ARG A 151 8.98 17.18 13.14
CA ARG A 151 10.46 17.26 13.18
C ARG A 151 11.05 16.31 14.21
N GLN A 152 10.41 16.19 15.37
CA GLN A 152 10.82 15.25 16.40
C GLN A 152 10.66 13.81 15.91
N GLU A 153 9.50 13.46 15.33
CA GLU A 153 9.27 12.14 14.75
C GLU A 153 10.31 11.81 13.65
N LEU A 154 10.68 12.77 12.80
CA LEU A 154 11.75 12.57 11.82
C LEU A 154 13.10 12.29 12.48
N GLY A 155 13.43 13.01 13.56
CA GLY A 155 14.63 12.76 14.35
C GLY A 155 14.65 11.36 14.97
N ASP A 156 13.49 10.87 15.45
CA ASP A 156 13.34 9.53 16.00
C ASP A 156 13.53 8.44 14.92
N VAL A 157 12.99 8.65 13.71
CA VAL A 157 13.24 7.75 12.57
C VAL A 157 14.72 7.74 12.17
N GLN A 158 15.39 8.91 12.17
CA GLN A 158 16.82 9.01 11.88
C GLN A 158 17.67 8.27 12.92
N ALA A 159 17.34 8.40 14.20
CA ALA A 159 17.99 7.69 15.28
C ALA A 159 17.79 6.16 15.16
N ALA A 160 16.57 5.72 14.85
CA ALA A 160 16.28 4.30 14.62
C ALA A 160 17.08 3.77 13.42
N ALA A 161 17.11 4.50 12.30
CA ALA A 161 17.88 4.11 11.12
C ALA A 161 19.39 3.97 11.40
N ALA A 162 19.96 4.85 12.24
CA ALA A 162 21.36 4.77 12.65
C ALA A 162 21.70 3.43 13.34
N THR A 163 20.76 2.85 14.11
CA THR A 163 20.95 1.54 14.76
C THR A 163 20.99 0.36 13.78
N LEU A 164 20.54 0.59 12.54
CA LEU A 164 20.65 -0.36 11.42
C LEU A 164 21.87 -0.05 10.53
N GLU A 165 22.79 0.81 10.98
CA GLU A 165 23.96 1.25 10.20
C GLU A 165 23.59 2.01 8.91
N LEU A 166 22.37 2.56 8.84
CA LEU A 166 21.93 3.41 7.74
C LEU A 166 22.33 4.87 7.99
N ASP A 167 22.71 5.58 6.94
CA ASP A 167 23.09 6.99 7.03
C ASP A 167 21.89 7.88 7.42
N PRO A 168 21.87 8.49 8.63
CA PRO A 168 20.76 9.30 9.10
C PRO A 168 20.52 10.55 8.25
N VAL A 169 21.55 11.06 7.56
CA VAL A 169 21.41 12.22 6.67
C VAL A 169 20.57 11.83 5.46
N GLN A 170 20.78 10.63 4.92
CA GLN A 170 20.04 10.13 3.75
C GLN A 170 18.57 9.79 4.07
N VAL A 171 18.26 9.43 5.32
CA VAL A 171 16.89 9.16 5.77
C VAL A 171 15.96 10.33 5.48
N ARG A 172 16.45 11.57 5.68
CA ARG A 172 15.68 12.78 5.39
C ARG A 172 15.22 12.82 3.94
N ASP A 173 15.98 12.25 3.01
CA ASP A 173 15.74 12.34 1.58
C ASP A 173 15.14 11.06 0.97
N TRP A 174 14.93 10.00 1.77
CA TRP A 174 14.29 8.76 1.34
C TRP A 174 12.94 9.03 0.67
N ARG A 175 12.68 8.50 -0.53
CA ARG A 175 11.37 8.63 -1.16
C ARG A 175 10.76 7.25 -1.36
N LEU A 176 9.52 7.08 -0.93
CA LEU A 176 8.78 5.89 -1.31
C LEU A 176 8.31 6.04 -2.75
N ASN A 177 8.75 5.14 -3.63
CA ASN A 177 8.24 5.06 -4.99
C ASN A 177 7.43 3.78 -5.12
N MET A 178 6.11 3.91 -5.16
CA MET A 178 5.22 2.75 -5.19
C MET A 178 5.38 1.89 -6.44
N THR A 179 5.83 2.45 -7.57
CA THR A 179 6.18 1.64 -8.75
C THR A 179 7.36 0.72 -8.45
N ASN A 180 8.37 1.20 -7.72
CA ASN A 180 9.51 0.37 -7.33
C ASN A 180 9.11 -0.67 -6.28
N VAL A 181 8.25 -0.32 -5.33
CA VAL A 181 7.69 -1.25 -4.34
C VAL A 181 6.95 -2.39 -5.05
N ILE A 182 6.05 -2.07 -5.99
CA ILE A 182 5.30 -3.07 -6.77
C ILE A 182 6.25 -3.98 -7.56
N LYS A 183 7.26 -3.42 -8.24
CA LYS A 183 8.26 -4.20 -8.98
C LYS A 183 9.05 -5.14 -8.06
N SER A 184 9.49 -4.63 -6.92
CA SER A 184 10.23 -5.40 -5.92
C SER A 184 9.41 -6.58 -5.40
N VAL A 185 8.15 -6.32 -5.04
CA VAL A 185 7.20 -7.36 -4.58
C VAL A 185 6.89 -8.38 -5.66
N ALA A 186 6.71 -7.96 -6.91
CA ALA A 186 6.52 -8.87 -8.02
C ALA A 186 7.71 -9.84 -8.18
N GLY A 187 8.95 -9.34 -8.03
CA GLY A 187 10.15 -10.17 -7.99
C GLY A 187 10.14 -11.14 -6.79
N MET A 188 9.78 -10.66 -5.60
CA MET A 188 9.69 -11.52 -4.41
C MET A 188 8.66 -12.65 -4.59
N ILE A 189 7.51 -12.38 -5.22
CA ILE A 189 6.43 -13.36 -5.41
C ILE A 189 6.82 -14.44 -6.42
N ARG A 190 7.50 -14.08 -7.52
CA ARG A 190 7.94 -15.03 -8.54
C ARG A 190 9.07 -15.97 -8.07
N GLY A 191 9.81 -15.58 -7.03
CA GLY A 191 11.07 -16.25 -6.66
C GLY A 191 12.18 -15.89 -7.65
N GLU A 192 13.45 -16.14 -7.30
CA GLU A 192 14.59 -15.78 -8.17
C GLU A 192 14.65 -16.59 -9.49
N ASP A 193 13.81 -17.62 -9.69
CA ASP A 193 13.82 -18.49 -10.88
C ASP A 193 12.43 -18.84 -11.51
N GLY A 194 11.35 -18.13 -11.18
CA GLY A 194 9.98 -18.54 -11.58
C GLY A 194 9.34 -17.73 -12.70
N GLU A 195 9.31 -18.25 -13.94
CA GLU A 195 8.29 -17.88 -14.93
C GLU A 195 6.91 -18.25 -14.37
N ASP A 196 6.04 -17.25 -14.19
CA ASP A 196 4.67 -17.44 -13.71
C ASP A 196 3.69 -17.52 -14.90
N PRO A 197 3.17 -18.73 -15.23
CA PRO A 197 2.19 -18.90 -16.32
C PRO A 197 0.85 -18.21 -16.04
N ALA A 198 0.58 -17.73 -14.82
CA ALA A 198 -0.63 -16.97 -14.50
C ALA A 198 -0.64 -15.58 -15.18
N LEU A 199 0.51 -15.06 -15.62
CA LEU A 199 0.60 -13.82 -16.41
C LEU A 199 0.53 -14.06 -17.92
N GLU A 200 0.77 -15.28 -18.41
CA GLU A 200 0.49 -15.64 -19.81
C GLU A 200 -1.01 -15.73 -20.10
N THR A 201 -1.80 -16.08 -19.08
CA THR A 201 -3.28 -16.10 -19.17
C THR A 201 -3.94 -14.80 -18.73
N GLY A 202 -3.14 -13.77 -18.43
CA GLY A 202 -3.59 -12.39 -18.36
C GLY A 202 -4.10 -12.00 -19.74
N SER A 203 -5.40 -12.21 -19.98
CA SER A 203 -6.14 -11.74 -21.14
C SER A 203 -6.14 -10.21 -21.14
N GLY A 204 -4.99 -9.63 -21.42
CA GLY A 204 -4.83 -8.26 -21.83
C GLY A 204 -5.70 -8.08 -23.06
N LEU A 205 -6.54 -7.06 -22.99
CA LEU A 205 -7.19 -6.33 -24.07
C LEU A 205 -7.48 -7.11 -25.38
N PRO A 206 -8.74 -7.11 -25.88
CA PRO A 206 -9.06 -7.79 -27.14
C PRO A 206 -8.09 -7.37 -28.25
N ALA A 207 -7.66 -8.34 -29.07
CA ALA A 207 -6.67 -8.23 -30.13
C ALA A 207 -6.92 -7.13 -31.20
N GLY A 208 -8.00 -6.33 -31.08
CA GLY A 208 -8.33 -5.21 -31.95
C GLY A 208 -7.64 -3.88 -31.62
N PHE A 209 -6.74 -3.83 -30.65
CA PHE A 209 -5.91 -2.63 -30.36
C PHE A 209 -4.43 -2.77 -30.73
N ARG A 210 -4.04 -3.85 -31.41
CA ARG A 210 -2.80 -3.86 -32.20
C ARG A 210 -3.11 -3.18 -33.53
N GLY A 211 -2.83 -1.88 -33.61
CA GLY A 211 -2.80 -1.21 -34.91
C GLY A 211 -1.79 -1.94 -35.82
N PRO A 212 -2.11 -2.12 -37.11
CA PRO A 212 -1.13 -2.63 -38.04
C PRO A 212 -0.06 -1.55 -38.23
N ASP A 213 1.18 -2.00 -38.32
CA ASP A 213 2.32 -1.25 -38.81
C ASP A 213 2.98 -0.29 -37.81
N GLY A 214 4.14 -0.75 -37.33
CA GLY A 214 5.11 0.11 -36.68
C GLY A 214 5.48 1.28 -37.57
N LEU A 215 5.56 2.46 -36.94
CA LEU A 215 6.37 3.61 -37.30
C LEU A 215 6.02 4.68 -36.26
N TYR A 216 6.94 4.99 -35.37
CA TYR A 216 7.42 6.35 -35.10
C TYR A 216 8.63 6.23 -34.16
N ARG A 217 9.67 6.98 -34.55
CA ARG A 217 10.97 7.10 -33.89
C ARG A 217 10.88 7.57 -32.45
#